data_AF-A0A6I3EF52-F1
#
_entry.id   AF-A0A6I3EF52-F1
#
_cell.length_a   1.000
_cell.length_b   1.000
_cell.length_c   1.000
_cell.angle_alpha   90.00
_cell.angle_beta   90.00
_cell.angle_gamma   90.00
#
_symmetry.space_group_name_H-M   'P 1'
#
loop_
_entity.id
_entity.type
_entity.pdbx_description
1 polymer ?
#
loop_
_entity_poly.entity_id
_entity_poly.type
_entity_poly.pdbx_seq_one_letter_code
_entity_poly.pdbx_strand_id
1 'polypeptide(L)'
;MSIQKYKGIITALSISLILGITAPQSAIADNLPADTTYSDSINKFFNLEFIPADEKYGAILIEPAGTSNRSGAKYKSWLKRTNASMSKISAALSKLTALSAGPSYSKSDPQLKTYVEAYSKYLAAVKKSLAKKKAVKADQPILQALADDIAKQGDAWNALYAEDLAASNFSAPTTTPNITFTVADDPAGGKILYANPANAANFDQQALRITSYDFEWYVGSSTSTPISGSADLESIKANGNVFSLTGAVAGGLYFFRIKATNSVGSSPWSTFFQATIAS
;
A
#
# COMPACT_ATOMS: atom_id res chain seq x y z
N MET A 1 36.76 25.27 17.03
CA MET A 1 36.13 24.87 15.75
C MET A 1 35.30 26.06 15.29
N SER A 2 35.54 26.62 14.10
CA SER A 2 34.90 27.90 13.73
C SER A 2 33.39 27.72 13.52
N ILE A 3 32.66 28.77 13.91
CA ILE A 3 31.20 28.89 14.03
C ILE A 3 30.45 28.50 12.74
N GLN A 4 31.07 28.64 11.57
CA GLN A 4 30.47 28.32 10.28
C GLN A 4 30.34 26.81 9.98
N LYS A 5 31.17 25.95 10.58
CA LYS A 5 31.25 24.53 10.15
C LYS A 5 30.22 23.63 10.80
N TYR A 6 29.67 24.03 11.96
CA TYR A 6 28.52 23.37 12.59
C TYR A 6 27.23 23.66 11.82
N LYS A 7 27.09 24.86 11.24
CA LYS A 7 25.96 25.20 10.36
C LYS A 7 25.83 24.21 9.20
N GLY A 8 26.92 23.74 8.59
CA GLY A 8 26.87 22.77 7.48
C GLY A 8 26.19 21.44 7.84
N ILE A 9 26.50 20.86 9.02
CA ILE A 9 25.86 19.62 9.52
C ILE A 9 24.40 19.89 9.93
N ILE A 10 24.11 21.09 10.45
CA ILE A 10 22.76 21.51 10.82
C ILE A 10 21.90 21.79 9.56
N THR A 11 22.50 22.19 8.44
CA THR A 11 21.79 22.46 7.18
C THR A 11 21.34 21.16 6.51
N ALA A 12 22.07 20.05 6.71
CA ALA A 12 21.68 18.72 6.23
C ALA A 12 20.42 18.15 6.92
N LEU A 13 20.04 18.71 8.08
CA LEU A 13 18.85 18.34 8.85
C LEU A 13 17.60 19.15 8.47
N SER A 14 17.73 20.05 7.49
CA SER A 14 16.67 20.94 7.01
C SER A 14 16.06 20.44 5.70
N ILE A 15 16.08 19.12 5.47
CA ILE A 15 15.33 18.52 4.37
C ILE A 15 13.89 18.36 4.89
N SER A 16 13.17 19.48 4.92
CA SER A 16 11.72 19.45 5.01
C SER A 16 11.20 18.69 3.79
N LEU A 17 10.42 17.65 4.03
CA LEU A 17 9.64 17.00 3.00
C LEU A 17 8.53 17.97 2.57
N ILE A 18 8.81 18.83 1.60
CA ILE A 18 7.77 19.61 0.92
C ILE A 18 7.18 18.68 -0.15
N LEU A 19 6.28 17.80 0.26
CA LEU A 19 5.28 17.25 -0.64
C LEU A 19 3.90 17.64 -0.13
N GLY A 20 3.11 18.19 -1.05
CA GLY A 20 1.72 18.59 -0.85
C GLY A 20 0.78 17.43 -0.58
N ILE A 21 1.00 16.70 0.52
CA ILE A 21 -0.05 15.94 1.20
C ILE A 21 -0.76 16.94 2.12
N THR A 22 -1.28 18.04 1.55
CA THR A 22 -1.97 19.11 2.28
C THR A 22 -3.35 18.69 2.78
N ALA A 23 -3.75 17.44 2.55
CA ALA A 23 -4.96 16.90 3.11
C ALA A 23 -4.78 15.41 3.37
N PRO A 24 -5.45 14.84 4.41
CA PRO A 24 -5.82 13.44 4.33
C PRO A 24 -6.41 13.23 2.94
N GLN A 25 -5.91 12.25 2.19
CA GLN A 25 -6.65 11.83 1.02
C GLN A 25 -8.03 11.47 1.54
N SER A 26 -9.04 12.24 1.14
CA SER A 26 -10.41 11.86 1.35
C SER A 26 -10.47 10.42 0.88
N ALA A 27 -10.87 9.51 1.77
CA ALA A 27 -10.97 8.10 1.49
C ALA A 27 -11.47 7.95 0.05
N ILE A 28 -10.59 7.53 -0.86
CA ILE A 28 -11.07 7.03 -2.13
C ILE A 28 -11.98 5.88 -1.68
N ALA A 29 -13.25 5.94 -2.06
CA ALA A 29 -14.33 5.21 -1.42
C ALA A 29 -14.21 3.67 -1.49
N ASP A 30 -13.06 3.14 -1.93
CA ASP A 30 -12.82 1.77 -2.37
C ASP A 30 -11.48 1.15 -1.95
N ASN A 31 -10.74 1.72 -0.99
CA ASN A 31 -9.61 0.95 -0.46
C ASN A 31 -10.17 -0.19 0.42
N LEU A 32 -9.60 -1.40 0.29
CA LEU A 32 -9.83 -2.46 1.29
C LEU A 32 -9.65 -1.85 2.68
N PRO A 33 -10.45 -2.22 3.70
CA PRO A 33 -10.35 -1.59 5.02
C PRO A 33 -8.91 -1.49 5.56
N ALA A 34 -8.05 -2.44 5.20
CA ALA A 34 -6.61 -2.42 5.47
C ALA A 34 -5.83 -1.30 4.76
N ASP A 35 -6.11 -1.01 3.49
CA ASP A 35 -5.46 0.05 2.71
C ASP A 35 -5.86 1.45 3.23
N THR A 36 -7.15 1.68 3.51
CA THR A 36 -7.60 2.94 4.15
C THR A 36 -6.98 3.11 5.53
N THR A 37 -6.97 2.05 6.33
CA THR A 37 -6.33 2.07 7.65
C THR A 37 -4.84 2.39 7.53
N TYR A 38 -4.16 1.83 6.53
CA TYR A 38 -2.74 2.09 6.28
C TYR A 38 -2.50 3.54 5.87
N SER A 39 -3.21 4.08 4.87
CA SER A 39 -3.04 5.47 4.41
C SER A 39 -3.37 6.49 5.51
N ASP A 40 -4.43 6.25 6.29
CA ASP A 40 -4.79 7.09 7.43
C ASP A 40 -3.71 7.06 8.52
N SER A 41 -3.14 5.88 8.76
CA SER A 41 -2.05 5.71 9.71
C SER A 41 -0.76 6.39 9.24
N ILE A 42 -0.45 6.35 7.94
CA ILE A 42 0.66 7.12 7.35
C ILE A 42 0.43 8.60 7.58
N ASN A 43 -0.75 9.14 7.24
CA ASN A 43 -1.04 10.55 7.47
C ASN A 43 -0.91 10.93 8.96
N LYS A 44 -1.48 10.10 9.85
CA LYS A 44 -1.43 10.33 11.29
C LYS A 44 0.00 10.31 11.83
N PHE A 45 0.77 9.26 11.56
CA PHE A 45 2.08 9.07 12.20
C PHE A 45 3.20 9.80 11.46
N PHE A 46 3.13 9.91 10.13
CA PHE A 46 4.12 10.63 9.35
C PHE A 46 3.84 12.13 9.37
N ASN A 47 2.70 12.56 8.81
CA ASN A 47 2.43 13.99 8.60
C ASN A 47 2.11 14.73 9.91
N LEU A 48 1.33 14.11 10.81
CA LEU A 48 0.87 14.81 12.02
C LEU A 48 1.76 14.60 13.25
N GLU A 49 2.59 13.55 13.27
CA GLU A 49 3.48 13.27 14.41
C GLU A 49 4.97 13.43 14.07
N PHE A 50 5.46 12.73 13.04
CA PHE A 50 6.88 12.72 12.68
C PHE A 50 7.34 14.08 12.13
N ILE A 51 6.69 14.63 11.10
CA ILE A 51 7.09 15.92 10.49
C ILE A 51 7.17 17.04 11.54
N PRO A 52 6.16 17.28 12.40
CA PRO A 52 6.25 18.35 13.40
C PRO A 52 7.35 18.10 14.45
N ALA A 53 7.63 16.83 14.79
CA ALA A 53 8.71 16.48 15.70
C ALA A 53 10.09 16.72 15.08
N ASP A 54 10.23 16.46 13.77
CA ASP A 54 11.42 16.70 12.98
C ASP A 54 11.69 18.20 12.79
N GLU A 55 10.69 18.98 12.39
CA GLU A 55 10.79 20.45 12.27
C GLU A 55 11.23 21.09 13.59
N LYS A 56 10.64 20.65 14.71
CA LYS A 56 11.03 21.12 16.04
C LYS A 56 12.46 20.73 16.39
N TYR A 57 12.91 19.55 15.98
CA TYR A 57 14.27 19.11 16.18
C TYR A 57 15.25 19.96 15.38
N GLY A 58 14.99 20.19 14.08
CA GLY A 58 15.77 21.08 13.22
C GLY A 58 15.88 22.50 13.81
N ALA A 59 14.77 23.06 14.31
CA ALA A 59 14.75 24.37 14.96
C ALA A 59 15.63 24.43 16.23
N ILE A 60 15.65 23.37 17.05
CA ILE A 60 16.53 23.31 18.22
C ILE A 60 18.00 23.27 17.79
N LEU A 61 18.32 22.57 16.71
CA LEU A 61 19.71 22.38 16.28
C LEU A 61 20.40 23.65 15.79
N ILE A 62 19.65 24.59 15.20
CA ILE A 62 20.19 25.89 14.76
C ILE A 62 20.42 26.88 15.91
N GLU A 63 19.98 26.56 17.13
CA GLU A 63 20.13 27.48 18.25
C GLU A 63 21.61 27.69 18.63
N PRO A 64 22.04 28.92 19.01
CA PRO A 64 23.41 29.21 19.43
C PRO A 64 23.89 28.41 20.66
N ALA A 65 22.96 27.81 21.41
CA ALA A 65 23.28 26.95 22.54
C ALA A 65 23.99 25.64 22.12
N GLY A 66 23.73 25.13 20.91
CA GLY A 66 24.37 23.92 20.39
C GLY A 66 25.88 24.04 20.14
N THR A 67 26.37 25.27 19.97
CA THR A 67 27.81 25.57 19.78
C THR A 67 28.51 26.02 21.07
N SER A 68 27.79 26.04 22.21
CA SER A 68 28.36 26.43 23.50
C SER A 68 29.31 25.35 24.05
N ASN A 69 30.11 25.71 25.06
CA ASN A 69 30.97 24.74 25.74
C ASN A 69 30.14 23.54 26.24
N ARG A 70 30.52 22.32 25.81
CA ARG A 70 29.74 21.10 26.06
C ARG A 70 29.62 20.71 27.53
N SER A 71 30.54 21.17 28.39
CA SER A 71 30.43 20.97 29.84
C SER A 71 29.56 22.02 30.55
N GLY A 72 29.24 23.13 29.88
CA GLY A 72 28.52 24.27 30.44
C GLY A 72 27.00 24.08 30.52
N ALA A 73 26.36 24.84 31.40
CA ALA A 73 24.91 24.76 31.65
C ALA A 73 24.07 25.03 30.38
N LYS A 74 24.49 25.99 29.55
CA LYS A 74 23.80 26.34 28.29
C LYS A 74 23.72 25.15 27.31
N TYR A 75 24.84 24.45 27.09
CA TYR A 75 24.86 23.27 26.23
C TYR A 75 24.08 22.11 26.85
N LYS A 76 24.20 21.87 28.17
CA LYS A 76 23.47 20.81 28.86
C LYS A 76 21.94 21.00 28.76
N SER A 77 21.46 22.23 28.92
CA SER A 77 20.04 22.57 28.75
C SER A 77 19.57 22.36 27.30
N TRP A 78 20.37 22.80 26.33
CA TRP A 78 20.11 22.53 24.91
C TRP A 78 20.07 21.04 24.60
N LEU A 79 21.09 20.28 25.01
CA LEU A 79 21.20 18.84 24.80
C LEU A 79 20.01 18.08 25.38
N LYS A 80 19.50 18.50 26.55
CA LYS A 80 18.29 17.93 27.14
C LYS A 80 17.07 18.10 26.20
N ARG A 81 16.87 19.29 25.64
CA ARG A 81 15.80 19.57 24.67
C ARG A 81 16.02 18.82 23.36
N THR A 82 17.24 18.77 22.84
CA THR A 82 17.60 18.01 21.64
C THR A 82 17.28 16.52 21.80
N ASN A 83 17.69 15.91 22.92
CA ASN A 83 17.40 14.51 23.23
C ASN A 83 15.90 14.25 23.39
N ALA A 84 15.17 15.18 24.01
CA ALA A 84 13.71 15.07 24.11
C ALA A 84 13.04 15.11 22.74
N SER A 85 13.52 15.96 21.82
CA SER A 85 13.01 16.02 20.44
C SER A 85 13.32 14.74 19.67
N MET A 86 14.56 14.23 19.73
CA MET A 86 14.92 12.95 19.09
C MET A 86 14.09 11.77 19.61
N SER A 87 13.70 11.81 20.89
CA SER A 87 12.85 10.77 21.49
C SER A 87 11.43 10.79 20.90
N LYS A 88 10.89 11.99 20.58
CA LYS A 88 9.60 12.12 19.90
C LYS A 88 9.66 11.60 18.47
N ILE A 89 10.72 11.94 17.74
CA ILE A 89 10.95 11.41 16.39
C ILE A 89 11.02 9.88 16.43
N SER A 90 11.83 9.33 17.34
CA SER A 90 11.97 7.87 17.50
C SER A 90 10.64 7.18 17.81
N ALA A 91 9.77 7.81 18.60
CA ALA A 91 8.44 7.28 18.89
C ALA A 91 7.53 7.24 17.65
N ALA A 92 7.55 8.29 16.82
CA ALA A 92 6.80 8.32 15.57
C ALA A 92 7.32 7.28 14.56
N LEU A 93 8.65 7.16 14.41
CA LEU A 93 9.31 6.14 13.60
C LEU A 93 8.93 4.71 14.03
N SER A 94 8.83 4.47 15.34
CA SER A 94 8.41 3.16 15.87
C SER A 94 6.98 2.82 15.46
N LYS A 95 6.07 3.81 15.46
CA LYS A 95 4.68 3.63 15.00
C LYS A 95 4.62 3.34 13.51
N LEU A 96 5.42 4.04 12.69
CA LEU A 96 5.52 3.81 11.24
C LEU A 96 6.07 2.41 10.92
N THR A 97 7.07 1.95 11.67
CA THR A 97 7.63 0.59 11.50
C THR A 97 6.60 -0.48 11.82
N ALA A 98 5.73 -0.24 12.81
CA ALA A 98 4.70 -1.20 13.23
C ALA A 98 3.49 -1.27 12.29
N LEU A 99 3.39 -0.41 11.28
CA LEU A 99 2.29 -0.46 10.32
C LEU A 99 2.29 -1.76 9.54
N SER A 100 1.10 -2.33 9.38
CA SER A 100 0.83 -3.41 8.46
C SER A 100 0.22 -2.83 7.19
N ALA A 101 0.92 -2.97 6.06
CA ALA A 101 0.42 -2.51 4.79
C ALA A 101 -0.79 -3.30 4.34
N GLY A 102 -1.76 -2.60 3.74
CA GLY A 102 -2.74 -3.26 2.90
C GLY A 102 -2.12 -3.67 1.56
N PRO A 103 -2.80 -4.52 0.78
CA PRO A 103 -2.24 -5.14 -0.42
C PRO A 103 -1.90 -4.14 -1.53
N SER A 104 -2.43 -2.91 -1.48
CA SER A 104 -2.14 -1.89 -2.49
C SER A 104 -0.80 -1.19 -2.27
N TYR A 105 -0.19 -1.30 -1.07
CA TYR A 105 1.05 -0.60 -0.69
C TYR A 105 2.29 -1.51 -0.67
N SER A 106 2.28 -2.55 -1.52
CA SER A 106 3.29 -3.62 -1.54
C SER A 106 4.71 -3.15 -1.88
N LYS A 107 4.86 -2.02 -2.60
CA LYS A 107 6.19 -1.46 -2.94
C LYS A 107 6.64 -0.44 -1.91
N SER A 108 5.73 0.43 -1.49
CA SER A 108 6.02 1.57 -0.64
C SER A 108 6.27 1.18 0.82
N ASP A 109 5.57 0.18 1.38
CA ASP A 109 5.80 -0.21 2.79
C ASP A 109 7.20 -0.78 3.07
N PRO A 110 7.75 -1.73 2.28
CA PRO A 110 9.13 -2.18 2.47
C PRO A 110 10.15 -1.03 2.40
N GLN A 111 9.93 -0.07 1.49
CA GLN A 111 10.80 1.10 1.35
C GLN A 111 10.63 2.07 2.53
N LEU A 112 9.42 2.21 3.09
CA LEU A 112 9.18 2.96 4.34
C LEU A 112 10.02 2.37 5.48
N LYS A 113 10.06 1.04 5.62
CA LYS A 113 10.88 0.41 6.69
C LYS A 113 12.37 0.71 6.49
N THR A 114 12.85 0.70 5.25
CA THR A 114 14.23 1.08 4.91
C THR A 114 14.53 2.53 5.28
N TYR A 115 13.61 3.45 4.95
CA TYR A 115 13.71 4.86 5.33
C TYR A 115 13.74 5.05 6.86
N VAL A 116 12.84 4.38 7.58
CA VAL A 116 12.79 4.46 9.05
C VAL A 116 14.06 3.91 9.69
N GLU A 117 14.64 2.83 9.13
CA GLU A 117 15.90 2.27 9.60
C GLU A 117 17.07 3.26 9.39
N ALA A 118 17.17 3.88 8.21
CA ALA A 118 18.18 4.90 7.91
C ALA A 118 18.07 6.08 8.89
N TYR A 119 16.86 6.56 9.14
CA TYR A 119 16.60 7.63 10.09
C TYR A 119 16.99 7.25 11.52
N SER A 120 16.66 6.03 11.95
CA SER A 120 17.01 5.52 13.27
C SER A 120 18.53 5.42 13.49
N LYS A 121 19.27 4.96 12.47
CA LYS A 121 20.75 4.92 12.47
C LYS A 121 21.35 6.32 12.62
N TYR A 122 20.81 7.30 11.90
CA TYR A 122 21.22 8.69 12.01
C TYR A 122 21.03 9.24 13.43
N LEU A 123 19.83 9.10 14.01
CA LEU A 123 19.55 9.59 15.37
C LEU A 123 20.47 8.97 16.42
N ALA A 124 20.75 7.67 16.30
CA ALA A 124 21.68 6.97 17.19
C ALA A 124 23.10 7.54 17.08
N ALA A 125 23.57 7.81 15.86
CA ALA A 125 24.88 8.39 15.61
C ALA A 125 24.98 9.83 16.15
N VAL A 126 23.96 10.66 15.94
CA VAL A 126 23.90 12.03 16.49
C VAL A 126 23.93 12.00 18.01
N LYS A 127 23.09 11.18 18.64
CA LYS A 127 23.05 11.03 20.11
C LYS A 127 24.41 10.66 20.66
N LYS A 128 25.11 9.72 20.02
CA LYS A 128 26.48 9.32 20.39
C LYS A 128 27.47 10.47 20.22
N SER A 129 27.39 11.24 19.14
CA SER A 129 28.27 12.39 18.90
C SER A 129 28.06 13.51 19.92
N LEU A 130 26.80 13.84 20.25
CA LEU A 130 26.45 14.92 21.18
C LEU A 130 26.79 14.59 22.64
N ALA A 131 26.81 13.31 23.02
CA ALA A 131 27.18 12.87 24.36
C ALA A 131 28.68 13.05 24.68
N LYS A 132 29.54 13.24 23.67
CA LYS A 132 30.98 13.40 23.87
C LYS A 132 31.30 14.73 24.56
N LYS A 133 32.24 14.69 25.52
CA LYS A 133 32.73 15.87 26.26
C LYS A 133 33.30 16.97 25.36
N LYS A 134 33.78 16.61 24.16
CA LYS A 134 34.30 17.53 23.14
C LYS A 134 33.76 17.10 21.76
N ALA A 135 33.60 18.06 20.86
CA ALA A 135 33.25 17.77 19.46
C ALA A 135 34.40 17.01 18.78
N VAL A 136 34.06 15.97 18.02
CA VAL A 136 35.02 15.13 17.30
C VAL A 136 34.86 15.35 15.80
N LYS A 137 35.91 15.84 15.13
CA LYS A 137 35.87 16.16 13.69
C LYS A 137 35.52 14.94 12.82
N ALA A 138 35.98 13.76 13.21
CA ALA A 138 35.73 12.52 12.46
C ALA A 138 34.24 12.10 12.45
N ASP A 139 33.41 12.61 13.38
CA ASP A 139 31.97 12.30 13.37
C ASP A 139 31.26 13.00 12.21
N GLN A 140 31.78 14.13 11.73
CA GLN A 140 31.13 14.96 10.71
C GLN A 140 30.82 14.22 9.41
N PRO A 141 31.80 13.62 8.71
CA PRO A 141 31.52 12.90 7.45
C PRO A 141 30.59 11.71 7.66
N ILE A 142 30.62 11.06 8.83
CA ILE A 142 29.73 9.94 9.17
C ILE A 142 28.29 10.42 9.30
N LEU A 143 28.06 11.51 10.04
CA LEU A 143 26.72 12.07 10.22
C LEU A 143 26.17 12.62 8.90
N GLN A 144 27.01 13.20 8.04
CA GLN A 144 26.61 13.66 6.72
C GLN A 144 26.16 12.50 5.83
N ALA A 145 26.96 11.42 5.74
CA ALA A 145 26.60 10.26 4.94
C ALA A 145 25.28 9.60 5.38
N LEU A 146 25.02 9.57 6.70
CA LEU A 146 23.75 9.08 7.23
C LEU A 146 22.57 10.01 6.91
N ALA A 147 22.78 11.33 6.91
CA ALA A 147 21.76 12.29 6.50
C ALA A 147 21.45 12.19 4.99
N ASP A 148 22.48 12.03 4.16
CA ASP A 148 22.34 11.83 2.72
C ASP A 148 21.58 10.52 2.40
N ASP A 149 21.83 9.45 3.17
CA ASP A 149 21.08 8.19 3.05
C ASP A 149 19.61 8.37 3.43
N ILE A 150 19.29 9.10 4.52
CA ILE A 150 17.90 9.43 4.87
C ILE A 150 17.18 10.09 3.69
N ALA A 151 17.80 11.11 3.09
CA ALA A 151 17.22 11.85 1.96
C ALA A 151 16.93 10.91 0.79
N LYS A 152 17.93 10.12 0.39
CA LYS A 152 17.81 9.13 -0.68
C LYS A 152 16.68 8.13 -0.42
N GLN A 153 16.59 7.55 0.78
CA GLN A 153 15.56 6.56 1.09
C GLN A 153 14.17 7.20 1.18
N GLY A 154 14.08 8.45 1.64
CA GLY A 154 12.82 9.19 1.73
C GLY A 154 12.26 9.54 0.37
N ASP A 155 13.10 10.02 -0.55
CA ASP A 155 12.71 10.28 -1.94
C ASP A 155 12.24 9.01 -2.66
N ALA A 156 12.97 7.90 -2.46
CA ALA A 156 12.57 6.60 -3.00
C ALA A 156 11.23 6.12 -2.44
N TRP A 157 11.00 6.29 -1.13
CA TRP A 157 9.72 5.95 -0.51
C TRP A 157 8.58 6.78 -1.09
N ASN A 158 8.75 8.10 -1.22
CA ASN A 158 7.72 8.98 -1.77
C ASN A 158 7.34 8.61 -3.21
N ALA A 159 8.33 8.29 -4.04
CA ALA A 159 8.07 7.85 -5.42
C ALA A 159 7.23 6.58 -5.45
N LEU A 160 7.61 5.56 -4.66
CA LEU A 160 6.86 4.30 -4.59
C LEU A 160 5.48 4.47 -3.96
N TYR A 161 5.33 5.34 -2.96
CA TYR A 161 4.03 5.63 -2.36
C TYR A 161 3.09 6.30 -3.38
N ALA A 162 3.60 7.22 -4.20
CA ALA A 162 2.82 7.82 -5.28
C ALA A 162 2.44 6.80 -6.37
N GLU A 163 3.32 5.85 -6.71
CA GLU A 163 2.99 4.74 -7.61
C GLU A 163 1.88 3.84 -7.07
N ASP A 164 2.03 3.37 -5.83
CA ASP A 164 1.06 2.49 -5.17
C ASP A 164 -0.32 3.17 -5.06
N LEU A 165 -0.31 4.47 -4.75
CA LEU A 165 -1.51 5.29 -4.66
C LEU A 165 -2.17 5.56 -6.01
N ALA A 166 -1.39 5.81 -7.06
CA ALA A 166 -1.95 5.95 -8.42
C ALA A 166 -2.59 4.63 -8.87
N ALA A 167 -1.97 3.49 -8.52
CA ALA A 167 -2.48 2.15 -8.79
C ALA A 167 -3.68 1.75 -7.90
N SER A 168 -4.05 2.52 -6.87
CA SER A 168 -5.23 2.29 -6.03
C SER A 168 -6.47 3.09 -6.49
N ASN A 169 -6.34 4.06 -7.41
CA ASN A 169 -7.47 4.77 -8.04
C ASN A 169 -8.14 3.94 -9.16
N PHE A 170 -8.63 2.74 -8.83
CA PHE A 170 -9.29 1.86 -9.80
C PHE A 170 -10.69 2.33 -10.20
N SER A 171 -11.11 1.98 -11.42
CA SER A 171 -12.51 2.05 -11.86
C SER A 171 -13.12 0.65 -11.90
N ALA A 172 -14.45 0.57 -11.86
CA ALA A 172 -15.15 -0.68 -12.14
C ALA A 172 -14.74 -1.19 -13.53
N PRO A 173 -14.62 -2.52 -13.75
CA PRO A 173 -14.19 -3.03 -15.04
C PRO A 173 -15.17 -2.56 -16.13
N THR A 174 -14.69 -1.93 -17.19
CA THR A 174 -15.56 -1.41 -18.25
C THR A 174 -15.78 -2.40 -19.39
N THR A 175 -14.93 -3.43 -19.46
CA THR A 175 -14.99 -4.50 -20.44
C THR A 175 -15.77 -5.70 -19.88
N THR A 176 -16.54 -6.36 -20.73
CA THR A 176 -17.25 -7.59 -20.35
C THR A 176 -16.27 -8.77 -20.27
N PRO A 177 -16.46 -9.72 -19.34
CA PRO A 177 -15.66 -10.93 -19.30
C PRO A 177 -15.98 -11.82 -20.51
N ASN A 178 -14.96 -12.48 -21.05
CA ASN A 178 -15.11 -13.52 -22.07
C ASN A 178 -15.08 -14.91 -21.41
N ILE A 179 -16.01 -15.80 -21.76
CA ILE A 179 -16.22 -17.10 -21.09
C ILE A 179 -16.26 -18.23 -22.11
N THR A 180 -15.68 -19.36 -21.74
CA THR A 180 -15.76 -20.63 -22.46
C THR A 180 -16.51 -21.66 -21.61
N PHE A 181 -17.39 -22.44 -22.24
CA PHE A 181 -18.13 -23.51 -21.58
C PHE A 181 -17.56 -24.89 -21.94
N THR A 182 -17.48 -25.78 -20.96
CA THR A 182 -17.14 -27.19 -21.17
C THR A 182 -18.11 -28.09 -20.44
N VAL A 183 -18.45 -29.24 -21.03
CA VAL A 183 -19.35 -30.25 -20.44
C VAL A 183 -18.53 -31.48 -20.08
N ALA A 184 -18.73 -32.00 -18.88
CA ALA A 184 -18.15 -33.26 -18.40
C ALA A 184 -19.24 -34.20 -17.88
N ASP A 185 -18.91 -35.49 -17.76
CA ASP A 185 -19.78 -36.47 -17.10
C ASP A 185 -19.70 -36.33 -15.57
N ASP A 186 -20.85 -36.40 -14.89
CA ASP A 186 -20.90 -36.45 -13.42
C ASP A 186 -20.71 -37.91 -12.94
N PRO A 187 -19.71 -38.21 -12.10
CA PRO A 187 -19.54 -39.54 -11.51
C PRO A 187 -20.76 -40.04 -10.71
N ALA A 188 -21.62 -39.14 -10.22
CA ALA A 188 -22.88 -39.46 -9.53
C ALA A 188 -24.07 -39.68 -10.49
N GLY A 189 -23.84 -39.58 -11.81
CA GLY A 189 -24.86 -39.65 -12.86
C GLY A 189 -25.36 -38.26 -13.27
N GLY A 190 -25.24 -37.92 -14.56
CA GLY A 190 -25.62 -36.61 -15.11
C GLY A 190 -24.50 -35.94 -15.91
N LYS A 191 -24.61 -34.63 -16.12
CA LYS A 191 -23.60 -33.79 -16.78
C LYS A 191 -23.22 -32.63 -15.87
N ILE A 192 -21.93 -32.33 -15.80
CA ILE A 192 -21.41 -31.12 -15.16
C ILE A 192 -21.09 -30.11 -16.26
N LEU A 193 -21.59 -28.88 -16.09
CA LEU A 193 -21.21 -27.76 -16.95
C LEU A 193 -20.23 -26.86 -16.20
N TYR A 194 -19.08 -26.60 -16.81
CA TYR A 194 -18.08 -25.67 -16.33
C TYR A 194 -18.04 -24.41 -17.19
N ALA A 195 -17.89 -23.26 -16.54
CA ALA A 195 -17.68 -21.97 -17.17
C ALA A 195 -16.30 -21.42 -16.78
N ASN A 196 -15.46 -21.11 -17.76
CA ASN A 196 -14.07 -20.68 -17.55
C ASN A 196 -13.82 -19.33 -18.23
N PRO A 197 -13.31 -18.31 -17.51
CA PRO A 197 -12.96 -17.03 -18.10
C PRO A 197 -11.76 -17.23 -19.02
N ALA A 198 -11.87 -16.74 -20.25
CA ALA A 198 -10.74 -16.67 -21.14
C ALA A 198 -9.74 -15.66 -20.59
N ASN A 199 -8.47 -16.05 -20.46
CA ASN A 199 -7.39 -15.09 -20.25
C ASN A 199 -7.12 -14.41 -21.59
N ALA A 200 -7.66 -13.20 -21.78
CA ALA A 200 -7.55 -12.45 -23.03
C ALA A 200 -6.84 -11.12 -22.81
N ALA A 201 -6.05 -10.66 -23.79
CA ALA A 201 -5.26 -9.44 -23.69
C ALA A 201 -6.10 -8.17 -23.37
N ASN A 202 -7.40 -8.18 -23.68
CA ASN A 202 -8.33 -7.05 -23.44
C ASN A 202 -9.10 -7.16 -22.12
N PHE A 203 -8.91 -8.24 -21.35
CA PHE A 203 -9.55 -8.49 -20.06
C PHE A 203 -8.53 -9.14 -19.11
N ASP A 204 -7.51 -8.37 -18.73
CA ASP A 204 -6.50 -8.81 -17.78
C ASP A 204 -7.07 -8.76 -16.35
N GLN A 205 -7.36 -9.93 -15.80
CA GLN A 205 -7.97 -10.09 -14.48
C GLN A 205 -7.09 -9.53 -13.36
N GLN A 206 -5.77 -9.60 -13.53
CA GLN A 206 -4.80 -9.11 -12.56
C GLN A 206 -4.67 -7.59 -12.66
N ALA A 207 -4.62 -7.05 -13.89
CA ALA A 207 -4.66 -5.60 -14.10
C ALA A 207 -5.98 -5.00 -13.65
N LEU A 208 -7.12 -5.68 -13.79
CA LEU A 208 -8.45 -5.18 -13.41
C LEU A 208 -8.82 -5.45 -11.94
N ARG A 209 -7.96 -6.18 -11.22
CA ARG A 209 -8.12 -6.58 -9.81
C ARG A 209 -9.49 -7.23 -9.53
N ILE A 210 -9.88 -8.16 -10.40
CA ILE A 210 -11.13 -8.89 -10.22
C ILE A 210 -11.06 -9.72 -8.94
N THR A 211 -12.08 -9.63 -8.09
CA THR A 211 -12.16 -10.35 -6.82
C THR A 211 -13.14 -11.51 -6.86
N SER A 212 -14.21 -11.35 -7.64
CA SER A 212 -15.21 -12.39 -7.85
C SER A 212 -15.87 -12.26 -9.22
N TYR A 213 -16.63 -13.28 -9.57
CA TYR A 213 -17.57 -13.21 -10.66
C TYR A 213 -18.97 -13.55 -10.17
N ASP A 214 -19.93 -12.71 -10.54
CA ASP A 214 -21.35 -13.02 -10.38
C ASP A 214 -21.86 -13.65 -11.68
N PHE A 215 -22.65 -14.72 -11.54
CA PHE A 215 -23.17 -15.46 -12.67
C PHE A 215 -24.69 -15.67 -12.56
N GLU A 216 -25.31 -15.80 -13.72
CA GLU A 216 -26.72 -16.18 -13.86
C GLU A 216 -26.86 -17.25 -14.93
N TRP A 217 -27.76 -18.21 -14.68
CA TRP A 217 -28.15 -19.19 -15.67
C TRP A 217 -29.66 -19.38 -15.77
N TYR A 218 -30.08 -19.83 -16.95
CA TYR A 218 -31.46 -19.88 -17.39
C TYR A 218 -31.73 -21.18 -18.13
N VAL A 219 -32.95 -21.70 -18.02
CA VAL A 219 -33.38 -22.94 -18.68
C VAL A 219 -34.42 -22.63 -19.74
N GLY A 220 -34.20 -23.10 -20.95
CA GLY A 220 -35.10 -23.00 -22.09
C GLY A 220 -35.17 -21.60 -22.74
N SER A 221 -35.00 -20.52 -21.97
CA SER A 221 -35.08 -19.13 -22.47
C SER A 221 -34.25 -18.17 -21.63
N SER A 222 -33.61 -17.17 -22.26
CA SER A 222 -32.94 -16.05 -21.55
C SER A 222 -33.90 -15.14 -20.76
N THR A 223 -35.21 -15.37 -20.87
CA THR A 223 -36.25 -14.65 -20.13
C THR A 223 -36.85 -15.47 -18.99
N SER A 224 -36.38 -16.70 -18.76
CA SER A 224 -36.81 -17.48 -17.58
C SER A 224 -36.31 -16.84 -16.29
N THR A 225 -36.82 -17.29 -15.15
CA THR A 225 -36.23 -16.91 -13.85
C THR A 225 -34.76 -17.37 -13.81
N PRO A 226 -33.81 -16.45 -13.56
CA PRO A 226 -32.41 -16.84 -13.43
C PRO A 226 -32.17 -17.59 -12.13
N ILE A 227 -31.20 -18.48 -12.17
CA ILE A 227 -30.54 -18.99 -10.98
C ILE A 227 -29.19 -18.29 -10.90
N SER A 228 -28.98 -17.57 -9.81
CA SER A 228 -27.82 -16.69 -9.62
C SER A 228 -26.84 -17.29 -8.60
N GLY A 229 -25.57 -16.94 -8.74
CA GLY A 229 -24.54 -17.24 -7.75
C GLY A 229 -23.33 -16.34 -7.91
N SER A 230 -22.35 -16.52 -7.03
CA SER A 230 -21.09 -15.78 -7.06
C SER A 230 -19.93 -16.73 -6.72
N ALA A 231 -18.77 -16.51 -7.33
CA ALA A 231 -17.56 -17.29 -7.09
C ALA A 231 -16.36 -16.35 -6.90
N ASP A 232 -15.65 -16.53 -5.79
CA ASP A 232 -14.41 -15.79 -5.52
C ASP A 232 -13.25 -16.30 -6.37
N LEU A 233 -12.32 -15.41 -6.71
CA LEU A 233 -11.22 -15.73 -7.62
C LEU A 233 -10.26 -16.79 -7.09
N GLU A 234 -10.09 -16.90 -5.76
CA GLU A 234 -9.20 -17.89 -5.16
C GLU A 234 -9.76 -19.32 -5.29
N SER A 235 -11.07 -19.47 -5.09
CA SER A 235 -11.80 -20.71 -5.39
C SER A 235 -11.69 -21.09 -6.87
N ILE A 236 -11.78 -20.10 -7.77
CA ILE A 236 -11.63 -20.34 -9.21
C ILE A 236 -10.21 -20.81 -9.56
N LYS A 237 -9.17 -20.21 -8.97
CA LYS A 237 -7.78 -20.64 -9.18
C LYS A 237 -7.53 -22.06 -8.63
N ALA A 238 -8.13 -22.40 -7.50
CA ALA A 238 -7.98 -23.70 -6.87
C ALA A 238 -8.73 -24.81 -7.62
N ASN A 239 -9.95 -24.53 -8.10
CA ASN A 239 -10.86 -25.51 -8.70
C ASN A 239 -10.88 -25.49 -10.22
N GLY A 240 -10.26 -24.48 -10.85
CA GLY A 240 -10.15 -24.31 -12.29
C GLY A 240 -11.40 -23.77 -13.00
N ASN A 241 -12.52 -23.56 -12.30
CA ASN A 241 -13.79 -23.16 -12.91
C ASN A 241 -14.54 -22.11 -12.07
N VAL A 242 -15.30 -21.22 -12.74
CA VAL A 242 -16.16 -20.20 -12.09
C VAL A 242 -17.29 -20.84 -11.31
N PHE A 243 -17.89 -21.86 -11.90
CA PHE A 243 -19.06 -22.52 -11.36
C PHE A 243 -19.15 -23.92 -11.95
N SER A 244 -19.78 -24.82 -11.21
CA SER A 244 -20.17 -26.15 -11.65
C SER A 244 -21.65 -26.37 -11.38
N LEU A 245 -22.44 -26.63 -12.43
CA LEU A 245 -23.79 -27.15 -12.25
C LEU A 245 -23.68 -28.64 -11.93
N THR A 246 -24.01 -29.04 -10.71
CA THR A 246 -23.92 -30.44 -10.25
C THR A 246 -25.31 -31.05 -10.10
N GLY A 247 -25.41 -32.38 -10.26
CA GLY A 247 -26.66 -33.13 -10.23
C GLY A 247 -27.25 -33.43 -11.61
N ALA A 248 -28.43 -34.07 -11.64
CA ALA A 248 -29.12 -34.43 -12.88
C ALA A 248 -29.63 -33.17 -13.61
N VAL A 249 -28.78 -32.58 -14.44
CA VAL A 249 -29.16 -31.51 -15.36
C VAL A 249 -29.99 -32.12 -16.48
N ALA A 250 -31.27 -31.75 -16.56
CA ALA A 250 -32.14 -32.24 -17.62
C ALA A 250 -31.59 -31.87 -19.01
N GLY A 251 -31.73 -32.77 -19.99
CA GLY A 251 -31.41 -32.44 -21.37
C GLY A 251 -32.23 -31.22 -21.82
N GLY A 252 -31.60 -30.27 -22.51
CA GLY A 252 -32.26 -29.03 -22.89
C GLY A 252 -31.34 -27.88 -23.21
N LEU A 253 -31.96 -26.73 -23.47
CA LEU A 253 -31.29 -25.48 -23.81
C LEU A 253 -31.02 -24.67 -22.55
N TYR A 254 -29.81 -24.15 -22.42
CA TYR A 254 -29.38 -23.35 -21.29
C TYR A 254 -28.73 -22.05 -21.76
N PHE A 255 -28.99 -20.97 -21.03
CA PHE A 255 -28.35 -19.67 -21.25
C PHE A 255 -27.58 -19.23 -20.01
N PHE A 256 -26.42 -18.62 -20.21
CA PHE A 256 -25.53 -18.19 -19.15
C PHE A 256 -24.95 -16.80 -19.42
N ARG A 257 -24.76 -16.02 -18.36
CA ARG A 257 -23.99 -14.78 -18.42
C ARG A 257 -23.24 -14.54 -17.12
N ILE A 258 -22.17 -13.77 -17.21
CA ILE A 258 -21.32 -13.44 -16.07
C ILE A 258 -21.02 -11.95 -16.06
N LYS A 259 -20.70 -11.40 -14.91
CA LYS A 259 -20.01 -10.11 -14.79
C LYS A 259 -18.87 -10.27 -13.81
N ALA A 260 -17.78 -9.54 -14.05
CA ALA A 260 -16.67 -9.51 -13.13
C ALA A 260 -16.91 -8.39 -12.12
N THR A 261 -16.57 -8.66 -10.88
CA THR A 261 -16.68 -7.69 -9.80
C THR A 261 -15.30 -7.44 -9.23
N ASN A 262 -14.98 -6.16 -9.06
CA ASN A 262 -13.90 -5.73 -8.18
C ASN A 262 -14.52 -4.91 -7.03
N SER A 263 -13.69 -4.30 -6.19
CA SER A 263 -14.19 -3.49 -5.07
C SER A 263 -15.01 -2.27 -5.51
N VAL A 264 -14.70 -1.70 -6.69
CA VAL A 264 -15.31 -0.47 -7.22
C VAL A 264 -16.69 -0.70 -7.84
N GLY A 265 -16.91 -1.90 -8.36
CA GLY A 265 -18.18 -2.28 -8.94
C GLY A 265 -18.07 -3.46 -9.89
N SER A 266 -19.16 -3.70 -10.60
CA SER A 266 -19.19 -4.79 -11.57
C SER A 266 -19.03 -4.26 -12.99
N SER A 267 -18.44 -5.10 -13.83
CA SER A 267 -18.54 -4.95 -15.27
C SER A 267 -19.98 -4.98 -15.76
N PRO A 268 -20.24 -4.53 -16.99
CA PRO A 268 -21.44 -4.97 -17.69
C PRO A 268 -21.50 -6.51 -17.73
N TRP A 269 -22.71 -7.05 -17.80
CA TRP A 269 -22.89 -8.49 -18.05
C TRP A 269 -22.32 -8.85 -19.42
N SER A 270 -21.69 -10.02 -19.50
CA SER A 270 -21.36 -10.65 -20.78
C SER A 270 -22.62 -10.85 -21.62
N THR A 271 -22.44 -11.04 -22.92
CA THR A 271 -23.49 -11.61 -23.76
C THR A 271 -23.91 -12.98 -23.23
N PHE A 272 -25.14 -13.39 -23.55
CA PHE A 272 -25.59 -14.74 -23.25
C PHE A 272 -24.78 -15.77 -24.04
N PHE A 273 -24.26 -16.76 -23.32
CA PHE A 273 -23.77 -18.00 -23.89
C PHE A 273 -24.90 -19.01 -23.90
N GLN A 274 -24.99 -19.77 -24.98
CA GLN A 274 -26.00 -20.79 -25.18
C GLN A 274 -25.33 -22.16 -25.21
N ALA A 275 -25.85 -23.11 -24.44
CA ALA A 275 -25.43 -24.50 -24.47
C ALA A 275 -26.65 -25.42 -24.60
N THR A 276 -26.55 -26.46 -25.43
CA THR A 276 -27.54 -27.53 -25.47
C THR A 276 -26.94 -28.77 -24.84
N ILE A 277 -27.57 -29.26 -23.79
CA ILE A 277 -27.16 -30.49 -23.12
C ILE A 277 -27.99 -31.62 -23.71
N ALA A 278 -27.33 -32.61 -24.29
CA ALA A 278 -27.99 -33.82 -24.77
C ALA A 278 -28.54 -34.60 -23.57
N SER A 279 -29.79 -35.05 -23.69
CA SER A 279 -30.45 -35.98 -22.75
C SER A 279 -29.76 -37.32 -22.70
#